data_AF-A0A0B8QEP5-F1
#
_entry.id   AF-A0A0B8QEP5-F1
#
_cell.length_a   1.000
_cell.length_b   1.000
_cell.length_c   1.000
_cell.angle_alpha   90.00
_cell.angle_beta   90.00
_cell.angle_gamma   90.00
#
_symmetry.space_group_name_H-M   'P 1'
#
loop_
_entity.id
_entity.type
_entity.pdbx_description
1 polymer ?
#
loop_
_entity_poly.entity_id
_entity_poly.type
_entity_poly.pdbx_seq_one_letter_code
_entity_poly.pdbx_strand_id
1 'polypeptide(L)'
;MFKNSHYIKKNIKMAWPIALNALLMQGMLMIDTLLISPLGEGSLAAMGIASTIVALLLGVQNALANGSQNVLSRAFGSGKADLISKSFLSGMIINLSAAVLFFYLVSVLKWPLIKLLSQDTHLYQDIDAYLSVIKYTLILTGISQVSIALFNAMGKTHIPLLSYLLTMPVNAVVSYYLINGIGGFNGIGISGAA
;
A
#
# COMPACT_ATOMS: atom_id res chain seq x y z
N MET A 1 12.84 24.01 -32.87
CA MET A 1 13.33 23.63 -31.51
C MET A 1 12.34 23.91 -30.35
N PHE A 2 11.19 24.59 -30.54
CA PHE A 2 10.32 25.03 -29.42
C PHE A 2 9.08 24.18 -29.10
N LYS A 3 8.84 23.05 -29.79
CA LYS A 3 7.70 22.16 -29.47
C LYS A 3 7.85 21.44 -28.11
N ASN A 4 9.07 21.31 -27.58
CA ASN A 4 9.35 20.56 -26.35
C ASN A 4 8.91 21.27 -25.05
N SER A 5 8.82 22.61 -25.02
CA SER A 5 8.50 23.33 -23.76
C SER A 5 7.10 22.98 -23.24
N HIS A 6 6.12 22.78 -24.14
CA HIS A 6 4.76 22.39 -23.76
C HIS A 6 4.70 20.97 -23.18
N TYR A 7 5.40 20.00 -23.80
CA TYR A 7 5.46 18.63 -23.28
C TYR A 7 6.23 18.55 -21.96
N ILE A 8 7.33 19.29 -21.81
CA ILE A 8 8.10 19.36 -20.55
C ILE A 8 7.22 19.91 -19.41
N LYS A 9 6.52 21.03 -19.64
CA LYS A 9 5.61 21.60 -18.63
C LYS A 9 4.48 20.62 -18.24
N LYS A 10 3.90 19.93 -19.22
CA LYS A 10 2.85 18.93 -18.97
C LYS A 10 3.37 17.73 -18.19
N ASN A 11 4.56 17.23 -18.53
CA ASN A 11 5.20 16.11 -17.84
C ASN A 11 5.56 16.49 -16.40
N ILE A 12 6.16 17.66 -16.17
CA ILE A 12 6.49 18.14 -14.83
C ILE A 12 5.21 18.27 -13.97
N LYS A 13 4.11 18.78 -14.55
CA LYS A 13 2.82 18.89 -13.86
C LYS A 13 2.26 17.54 -13.41
N MET A 14 2.55 16.45 -14.13
CA MET A 14 2.17 15.09 -13.73
C MET A 14 3.18 14.44 -12.79
N ALA A 15 4.47 14.67 -13.02
CA ALA A 15 5.56 14.06 -12.28
C ALA A 15 5.64 14.54 -10.82
N TRP A 16 5.43 15.84 -10.56
CA TRP A 16 5.49 16.37 -9.20
C TRP A 16 4.45 15.72 -8.26
N PRO A 17 3.16 15.60 -8.61
CA PRO A 17 2.20 14.87 -7.79
C PRO A 17 2.56 13.40 -7.55
N ILE A 18 3.11 12.71 -8.56
CA ILE A 18 3.52 11.31 -8.42
C ILE A 18 4.70 11.19 -7.44
N ALA A 19 5.70 12.06 -7.57
CA ALA A 19 6.84 12.09 -6.66
C ALA A 19 6.41 12.39 -5.23
N LEU A 20 5.54 13.38 -5.04
CA LEU A 20 5.01 13.72 -3.72
C LEU A 20 4.16 12.58 -3.13
N ASN A 21 3.38 11.88 -3.96
CA ASN A 21 2.63 10.69 -3.54
C ASN A 21 3.56 9.59 -2.99
N ALA A 22 4.68 9.32 -3.68
CA ALA A 22 5.68 8.37 -3.20
C ALA A 22 6.33 8.82 -1.88
N LEU A 23 6.61 10.12 -1.72
CA LEU A 23 7.13 10.66 -0.46
C LEU A 23 6.13 10.50 0.69
N LEU A 24 4.83 10.74 0.45
CA LEU A 24 3.79 10.55 1.45
C LEU A 24 3.64 9.08 1.85
N MET A 25 3.73 8.15 0.90
CA MET A 25 3.74 6.71 1.18
C MET A 25 4.91 6.33 2.10
N GLN A 26 6.13 6.80 1.80
CA GLN A 26 7.29 6.54 2.65
C GLN A 26 7.17 7.23 4.02
N GLY A 27 6.58 8.43 4.06
CA GLY A 27 6.29 9.15 5.30
C GLY A 27 5.33 8.40 6.21
N MET A 28 4.27 7.80 5.64
CA MET A 28 3.32 6.96 6.38
C MET A 28 4.03 5.78 7.06
N LEU A 29 4.84 5.03 6.33
CA LEU A 29 5.65 3.94 6.89
C LEU A 29 6.58 4.41 8.02
N MET A 30 7.17 5.60 7.86
CA MET A 30 8.03 6.19 8.88
C MET A 30 7.23 6.55 10.14
N ILE A 31 6.03 7.12 9.99
CA ILE A 31 5.14 7.43 11.11
C ILE A 31 4.74 6.15 11.84
N ASP A 32 4.32 5.10 11.14
CA ASP A 32 3.95 3.82 11.76
C ASP A 32 5.11 3.23 12.56
N THR A 33 6.32 3.30 12.01
CA THR A 33 7.54 2.85 12.70
C THR A 33 7.81 3.65 13.96
N LEU A 34 7.64 4.98 13.90
CA LEU A 34 7.79 5.87 15.06
C LEU A 34 6.74 5.59 16.13
N LEU A 35 5.50 5.29 15.75
CA LEU A 35 4.41 4.98 16.67
C LEU A 35 4.62 3.64 17.40
N ILE A 36 5.23 2.65 16.76
CA ILE A 36 5.54 1.36 17.38
C ILE A 36 6.80 1.44 18.25
N SER A 37 7.73 2.35 17.96
CA SER A 37 9.03 2.44 18.67
C SER A 37 8.95 2.45 20.22
N PRO A 38 7.95 3.06 20.89
CA PRO A 38 7.85 3.05 22.34
C PRO A 38 7.40 1.70 22.94
N LEU A 39 6.86 0.79 22.13
CA LEU A 39 6.45 -0.56 22.57
C LEU A 39 7.66 -1.48 22.85
N GLY A 40 8.86 -1.09 22.41
CA GLY A 40 10.11 -1.80 22.66
C GLY A 40 10.73 -2.42 21.41
N GLU A 41 11.99 -2.84 21.55
CA GLU A 41 12.80 -3.36 20.44
C GLU A 41 12.20 -4.62 19.80
N GLY A 42 11.53 -5.47 20.59
CA GLY A 42 10.87 -6.69 20.11
C GLY A 42 9.76 -6.39 19.10
N SER A 43 8.86 -5.46 19.42
CA SER A 43 7.75 -5.10 18.52
C SER A 43 8.24 -4.37 17.26
N LEU A 44 9.31 -3.58 17.36
CA LEU A 44 9.96 -2.97 16.20
C LEU A 44 10.58 -4.04 15.27
N ALA A 45 11.27 -5.03 15.84
CA ALA A 45 11.82 -6.15 15.09
C ALA A 45 10.72 -6.99 14.42
N ALA A 46 9.61 -7.23 15.12
CA ALA A 46 8.44 -7.93 14.58
C ALA A 46 7.83 -7.19 13.38
N MET A 47 7.62 -5.88 13.51
CA MET A 47 7.13 -5.03 12.42
C MET A 47 8.09 -5.05 11.22
N GLY A 48 9.40 -4.98 11.44
CA GLY A 48 10.41 -5.06 10.38
C GLY A 48 10.33 -6.36 9.57
N ILE A 49 10.19 -7.50 10.27
CA ILE A 49 10.02 -8.81 9.62
C ILE A 49 8.70 -8.87 8.84
N ALA A 50 7.59 -8.49 9.49
CA ALA A 50 6.27 -8.55 8.87
C ALA A 50 6.13 -7.62 7.65
N SER A 51 6.63 -6.39 7.77
CA SER A 51 6.63 -5.40 6.69
C SER A 51 7.49 -5.85 5.50
N THR A 52 8.60 -6.55 5.73
CA THR A 52 9.41 -7.13 4.64
C THR A 52 8.60 -8.16 3.83
N ILE A 53 7.89 -9.05 4.52
CA ILE A 53 7.01 -10.04 3.87
C ILE A 53 5.92 -9.34 3.05
N VAL A 54 5.25 -8.36 3.65
CA VAL A 54 4.17 -7.61 3.00
C VAL A 54 4.70 -6.77 1.82
N ALA A 55 5.86 -6.14 1.96
CA ALA A 55 6.48 -5.32 0.90
C ALA A 55 6.77 -6.12 -0.37
N LEU A 56 7.18 -7.39 -0.24
CA LEU A 56 7.37 -8.28 -1.40
C LEU A 56 6.04 -8.50 -2.15
N LEU A 57 4.96 -8.76 -1.42
CA LEU A 57 3.64 -8.99 -2.00
C LEU A 57 3.06 -7.72 -2.64
N LEU A 58 3.19 -6.59 -1.95
CA LEU A 58 2.81 -5.27 -2.47
C LEU A 58 3.65 -4.90 -3.70
N GLY A 59 4.93 -5.29 -3.75
CA GLY A 59 5.80 -5.11 -4.91
C GLY A 59 5.23 -5.77 -6.16
N VAL A 60 4.70 -7.00 -6.03
CA VAL A 60 4.04 -7.70 -7.14
C VAL A 60 2.74 -7.01 -7.54
N GLN A 61 1.90 -6.61 -6.57
CA GLN A 61 0.68 -5.85 -6.86
C GLN A 61 0.97 -4.53 -7.58
N ASN A 62 2.05 -3.84 -7.18
CA ASN A 62 2.53 -2.62 -7.83
C ASN A 62 2.95 -2.90 -9.26
N ALA A 63 3.69 -3.97 -9.54
CA ALA A 63 4.07 -4.35 -10.89
C ALA A 63 2.83 -4.61 -11.78
N LEU A 64 1.84 -5.34 -11.26
CA LEU A 64 0.58 -5.62 -11.96
C LEU A 64 -0.24 -4.34 -12.23
N ALA A 65 -0.29 -3.43 -11.24
CA ALA A 65 -0.99 -2.15 -11.37
C ALA A 65 -0.30 -1.24 -12.40
N ASN A 66 1.03 -1.15 -12.40
CA ASN A 66 1.80 -0.41 -13.40
C ASN A 66 1.63 -1.00 -14.81
N GLY A 67 1.59 -2.34 -14.93
CA GLY A 67 1.25 -3.01 -16.18
C GLY A 67 -0.15 -2.62 -16.69
N SER A 68 -1.13 -2.60 -15.78
CA SER A 68 -2.50 -2.16 -16.07
C SER A 68 -2.56 -0.68 -16.48
N GLN A 69 -1.77 0.18 -15.85
CA GLN A 69 -1.64 1.60 -16.19
C GLN A 69 -1.20 1.80 -17.65
N ASN A 70 -0.27 0.99 -18.15
CA ASN A 70 0.17 1.06 -19.55
C ASN A 70 -0.95 0.71 -20.54
N VAL A 71 -1.72 -0.34 -20.24
CA VAL A 71 -2.88 -0.72 -21.06
C VAL A 71 -3.96 0.36 -21.01
N LEU A 72 -4.26 0.88 -19.82
CA LEU A 72 -5.21 1.96 -19.59
C LEU A 72 -4.82 3.25 -20.30
N SER A 73 -3.54 3.61 -20.31
CA SER A 73 -3.03 4.79 -21.01
C SER A 73 -3.26 4.70 -22.52
N ARG A 74 -3.02 3.52 -23.11
CA ARG A 74 -3.34 3.26 -24.54
C ARG A 74 -4.85 3.30 -24.80
N ALA A 75 -5.64 2.69 -23.92
CA ALA A 75 -7.09 2.71 -24.04
C ALA A 75 -7.65 4.14 -23.95
N PHE A 76 -7.15 4.95 -23.02
CA PHE A 76 -7.51 6.36 -22.88
C PHE A 76 -7.09 7.18 -24.11
N GLY A 77 -5.87 6.97 -24.61
CA GLY A 77 -5.38 7.63 -25.83
C GLY A 77 -6.18 7.26 -27.10
N SER A 78 -6.85 6.11 -27.12
CA SER A 78 -7.70 5.70 -28.24
C SER A 78 -9.07 6.41 -28.29
N GLY A 79 -9.46 7.14 -27.24
CA GLY A 79 -10.75 7.83 -27.14
C GLY A 79 -11.97 6.90 -26.95
N LYS A 80 -11.77 5.58 -26.86
CA LYS A 80 -12.86 4.59 -26.73
C LYS A 80 -13.13 4.26 -25.27
N ALA A 81 -14.21 4.81 -24.71
CA ALA A 81 -14.59 4.60 -23.30
C ALA A 81 -14.82 3.12 -22.91
N ASP A 82 -15.32 2.31 -23.85
CA ASP A 82 -15.50 0.87 -23.66
C ASP A 82 -14.17 0.14 -23.39
N LEU A 83 -13.10 0.52 -24.13
CA LEU A 83 -11.77 -0.06 -23.93
C LEU A 83 -11.19 0.33 -22.57
N ILE A 84 -11.46 1.54 -22.08
CA ILE A 84 -11.01 1.97 -20.75
C ILE A 84 -11.68 1.10 -19.68
N SER A 85 -13.00 0.93 -19.77
CA SER A 85 -13.78 0.17 -18.80
C SER A 85 -13.36 -1.31 -18.77
N LYS A 86 -13.19 -1.93 -19.95
CA LYS A 86 -12.70 -3.32 -20.06
C LYS A 86 -11.27 -3.48 -19.53
N SER A 87 -10.37 -2.55 -19.85
CA SER A 87 -8.99 -2.60 -19.37
C SER A 87 -8.91 -2.42 -17.86
N PHE A 88 -9.73 -1.52 -17.31
CA PHE A 88 -9.83 -1.30 -15.87
C PHE A 88 -10.33 -2.55 -15.17
N LEU A 89 -11.45 -3.13 -15.64
CA LEU A 89 -12.02 -4.33 -15.05
C LEU A 89 -11.06 -5.52 -15.13
N SER A 90 -10.37 -5.70 -16.26
CA SER A 90 -9.34 -6.74 -16.40
C SER A 90 -8.18 -6.54 -15.41
N GLY A 91 -7.66 -5.31 -15.28
CA GLY A 91 -6.62 -4.99 -14.31
C GLY A 91 -7.09 -5.24 -12.88
N MET A 92 -8.34 -4.89 -12.58
CA MET A 92 -8.96 -5.08 -11.27
C MET A 92 -9.08 -6.56 -10.92
N ILE A 93 -9.57 -7.39 -11.84
CA ILE A 93 -9.69 -8.84 -11.65
C ILE A 93 -8.31 -9.45 -11.41
N ILE A 94 -7.30 -9.09 -12.22
CA ILE A 94 -5.93 -9.63 -12.08
C ILE A 94 -5.35 -9.26 -10.71
N ASN A 95 -5.42 -7.99 -10.32
CA ASN A 95 -4.82 -7.52 -9.07
C ASN A 95 -5.58 -8.05 -7.84
N LEU A 96 -6.91 -8.13 -7.89
CA LEU A 96 -7.72 -8.76 -6.84
C LEU A 96 -7.46 -10.26 -6.72
N SER A 97 -7.29 -10.96 -7.85
CA SER A 97 -6.94 -12.38 -7.84
C SER A 97 -5.58 -12.61 -7.17
N ALA A 98 -4.59 -11.76 -7.49
CA ALA A 98 -3.31 -11.76 -6.80
C ALA A 98 -3.44 -11.41 -5.31
N ALA A 99 -4.27 -10.42 -4.95
CA ALA A 99 -4.52 -10.04 -3.57
C ALA A 99 -5.12 -11.17 -2.74
N VAL A 100 -6.13 -11.87 -3.27
CA VAL A 100 -6.77 -13.02 -2.62
C VAL A 100 -5.80 -14.18 -2.49
N LEU A 101 -4.99 -14.44 -3.53
CA LEU A 101 -3.92 -15.44 -3.48
C LEU A 101 -2.92 -15.10 -2.36
N PHE A 102 -2.48 -13.85 -2.27
CA PHE A 102 -1.52 -13.41 -1.25
C PHE A 102 -2.11 -13.41 0.16
N PHE A 103 -3.39 -13.06 0.31
CA PHE A 103 -4.10 -13.20 1.57
C PHE A 103 -4.08 -14.65 2.08
N TYR A 104 -4.35 -15.61 1.19
CA TYR A 104 -4.28 -17.03 1.53
C TYR A 104 -2.85 -17.49 1.80
N LEU A 105 -1.90 -17.03 0.97
CA LEU A 105 -0.47 -17.32 1.11
C LEU A 105 0.04 -16.90 2.48
N VAL A 106 -0.24 -15.67 2.93
CA VAL A 106 0.12 -15.20 4.27
C VAL A 106 -0.59 -16.01 5.35
N SER A 107 -1.88 -16.34 5.17
CA SER A 107 -2.64 -17.09 6.17
C SER A 107 -2.09 -18.50 6.40
N VAL A 108 -1.57 -19.16 5.36
CA VAL A 108 -1.02 -20.51 5.44
C VAL A 108 0.48 -20.52 5.77
N LEU A 109 1.26 -19.63 5.14
CA LEU A 109 2.71 -19.61 5.26
C LEU A 109 3.23 -18.78 6.43
N LYS A 110 2.39 -18.02 7.16
CA LYS A 110 2.86 -17.26 8.33
C LYS A 110 3.62 -18.14 9.33
N TRP A 111 3.10 -19.32 9.67
CA TRP A 111 3.72 -20.23 10.63
C TRP A 111 5.12 -20.73 10.21
N PRO A 112 5.32 -21.31 9.01
CA PRO A 112 6.64 -21.73 8.57
C PRO A 112 7.60 -20.56 8.31
N LEU A 113 7.11 -19.41 7.82
CA LEU A 113 7.95 -18.23 7.59
C LEU A 113 8.51 -17.67 8.91
N ILE A 114 7.66 -17.52 9.93
CA ILE A 114 8.10 -16.97 11.22
C ILE A 114 9.08 -17.93 11.90
N LYS A 115 8.84 -19.25 11.85
CA LYS A 115 9.76 -20.25 12.40
C LYS A 115 11.15 -20.27 11.74
N LEU A 116 11.23 -19.89 10.46
CA LEU A 116 12.50 -19.77 9.76
C LEU A 116 13.28 -18.52 10.19
N LEU A 117 12.57 -17.47 10.60
CA LEU A 117 13.13 -16.15 10.88
C LEU A 117 13.48 -15.92 12.36
N SER A 118 12.83 -16.61 13.29
CA SER A 118 13.15 -16.52 14.72
C SER A 118 12.73 -17.75 15.51
N GLN A 119 13.49 -18.04 16.58
CA GLN A 119 13.14 -19.04 17.61
C GLN A 119 12.59 -18.42 18.90
N ASP A 120 12.53 -17.08 18.97
CA ASP A 120 11.97 -16.37 20.13
C ASP A 120 10.43 -16.42 20.08
N THR A 121 9.83 -16.97 21.13
CA THR A 121 8.39 -17.18 21.24
C THR A 121 7.62 -15.86 21.45
N HIS A 122 8.24 -14.83 22.03
CA HIS A 122 7.60 -13.52 22.20
C HIS A 122 7.56 -12.77 20.86
N LEU A 123 8.67 -12.77 20.12
CA LEU A 123 8.73 -12.18 18.78
C LEU A 123 7.76 -12.86 17.81
N TYR A 124 7.56 -14.17 17.97
CA TYR A 124 6.59 -14.93 17.20
C TYR A 124 5.16 -14.38 17.32
N GLN A 125 4.72 -14.08 18.55
CA GLN A 125 3.35 -13.62 18.82
C GLN A 125 3.10 -12.23 18.21
N ASP A 126 4.06 -11.32 18.33
CA ASP A 126 3.96 -9.97 17.76
C ASP A 126 3.88 -10.01 16.23
N ILE A 127 4.67 -10.87 15.58
CA ILE A 127 4.61 -11.03 14.11
C ILE A 127 3.26 -11.62 13.69
N ASP A 128 2.75 -12.63 14.41
CA ASP A 128 1.46 -13.25 14.10
C ASP A 128 0.30 -12.27 14.26
N ALA A 129 0.33 -11.47 15.34
CA ALA A 129 -0.67 -10.44 15.63
C ALA A 129 -0.69 -9.35 14.55
N TYR A 130 0.49 -8.93 14.07
CA TYR A 130 0.59 -7.95 12.99
C TYR A 130 0.16 -8.53 11.64
N LEU A 131 0.68 -9.71 11.25
CA LEU A 131 0.34 -10.36 9.98
C LEU A 131 -1.14 -10.73 9.86
N SER A 132 -1.78 -11.07 10.99
CA SER A 132 -3.20 -11.44 11.01
C SER A 132 -4.13 -10.27 10.69
N VAL A 133 -3.70 -9.02 10.95
CA VAL A 133 -4.45 -7.80 10.62
C VAL A 133 -4.03 -7.27 9.25
N ILE A 134 -2.73 -7.06 9.02
CA ILE A 134 -2.27 -6.38 7.80
C ILE A 134 -2.59 -7.15 6.52
N LYS A 135 -2.77 -8.48 6.57
CA LYS A 135 -3.13 -9.28 5.39
C LYS A 135 -4.44 -8.84 4.74
N TYR A 136 -5.40 -8.29 5.50
CA TYR A 136 -6.65 -7.77 4.94
C TYR A 136 -6.41 -6.53 4.08
N THR A 137 -5.37 -5.74 4.39
CA THR A 137 -5.00 -4.57 3.61
C THR A 137 -4.59 -4.96 2.19
N LEU A 138 -4.04 -6.16 1.95
CA LEU A 138 -3.65 -6.62 0.61
C LEU A 138 -4.80 -6.59 -0.41
N ILE A 139 -6.03 -6.84 0.04
CA ILE A 139 -7.23 -6.79 -0.80
C ILE A 139 -7.56 -5.33 -1.13
N LEU A 140 -7.55 -4.47 -0.10
CA LEU A 140 -7.84 -3.04 -0.24
C LEU A 140 -6.79 -2.31 -1.08
N THR A 141 -5.51 -2.66 -0.92
CA THR A 141 -4.41 -2.12 -1.73
C THR A 141 -4.52 -2.58 -3.17
N GLY A 142 -4.93 -3.81 -3.45
CA GLY A 142 -5.15 -4.29 -4.83
C GLY A 142 -6.18 -3.43 -5.59
N ILE A 143 -7.30 -3.11 -4.94
CA ILE A 143 -8.34 -2.20 -5.47
C ILE A 143 -7.79 -0.79 -5.66
N SER A 144 -7.10 -0.28 -4.63
CA SER A 144 -6.59 1.10 -4.60
C SER A 144 -5.52 1.31 -5.67
N GLN A 145 -4.60 0.36 -5.85
CA GLN A 145 -3.50 0.47 -6.81
C GLN A 145 -3.98 0.50 -8.26
N VAL A 146 -4.99 -0.31 -8.62
CA VAL A 146 -5.57 -0.27 -9.97
C VAL A 146 -6.36 1.03 -10.19
N SER A 147 -7.03 1.54 -9.16
CA SER A 147 -7.72 2.84 -9.20
C SER A 147 -6.73 3.99 -9.40
N ILE A 148 -5.60 3.98 -8.68
CA ILE A 148 -4.51 4.94 -8.86
C ILE A 148 -3.93 4.83 -10.27
N ALA A 149 -3.71 3.62 -10.79
CA ALA A 149 -3.26 3.37 -12.15
C ALA A 149 -4.22 3.98 -13.20
N LEU A 150 -5.54 3.89 -13.00
CA LEU A 150 -6.53 4.54 -13.87
C LEU A 150 -6.38 6.06 -13.86
N PHE A 151 -6.36 6.69 -12.68
CA PHE A 151 -6.23 8.15 -12.59
C PHE A 151 -4.91 8.64 -13.17
N ASN A 152 -3.81 7.92 -12.94
CA ASN A 152 -2.51 8.21 -13.51
C ASN A 152 -2.50 8.06 -15.05
N ALA A 153 -3.12 7.00 -15.58
CA ALA A 153 -3.27 6.80 -17.03
C ALA A 153 -4.07 7.93 -17.70
N MET A 154 -5.06 8.50 -17.01
CA MET A 154 -5.83 9.65 -17.47
C MET A 154 -5.11 11.00 -17.27
N GLY A 155 -3.93 11.00 -16.64
CA GLY A 155 -3.20 12.22 -16.29
C GLY A 155 -3.80 13.01 -15.12
N LYS A 156 -4.73 12.42 -14.36
CA LYS A 156 -5.35 13.00 -13.17
C LYS A 156 -4.58 12.62 -11.89
N THR A 157 -3.27 12.79 -11.90
CA THR A 157 -2.35 12.38 -10.81
C THR A 157 -2.57 13.12 -9.49
N HIS A 158 -3.27 14.25 -9.51
CA HIS A 158 -3.68 14.98 -8.31
C HIS A 158 -4.71 14.24 -7.46
N ILE A 159 -5.51 13.34 -8.05
CA ILE A 159 -6.54 12.58 -7.32
C ILE A 159 -5.88 11.59 -6.35
N PRO A 160 -4.95 10.71 -6.79
CA PRO A 160 -4.15 9.88 -5.88
C PRO A 160 -3.43 10.70 -4.81
N LEU A 161 -2.83 11.84 -5.19
CA LEU A 161 -2.13 12.71 -4.23
C LEU A 161 -3.04 13.20 -3.11
N LEU A 162 -4.21 13.75 -3.45
CA LEU A 162 -5.18 14.22 -2.46
C LEU A 162 -5.66 13.10 -1.56
N SER A 163 -5.85 11.89 -2.11
CA SER A 163 -6.21 10.72 -1.30
C SER A 163 -5.15 10.44 -0.24
N TYR A 164 -3.87 10.37 -0.60
CA TYR A 164 -2.79 10.10 0.37
C TYR A 164 -2.61 11.24 1.38
N LEU A 165 -2.79 12.49 0.95
CA LEU A 165 -2.71 13.65 1.84
C LEU A 165 -3.77 13.61 2.95
N LEU A 166 -4.94 13.03 2.67
CA LEU A 166 -6.00 12.83 3.64
C LEU A 166 -5.82 11.53 4.45
N THR A 167 -5.44 10.44 3.78
CA THR A 167 -5.28 9.13 4.42
C THR A 167 -4.13 9.12 5.42
N MET A 168 -3.01 9.79 5.15
CA MET A 168 -1.82 9.74 6.02
C MET A 168 -2.10 10.31 7.43
N PRO A 169 -2.66 11.52 7.60
CA PRO A 169 -3.01 12.02 8.93
C PRO A 169 -4.08 11.18 9.63
N VAL A 170 -5.10 10.71 8.89
CA VAL A 170 -6.17 9.89 9.45
C VAL A 170 -5.60 8.57 9.97
N ASN A 171 -4.75 7.91 9.18
CA ASN A 171 -4.07 6.70 9.60
C ASN A 171 -3.16 6.96 10.80
N ALA A 172 -2.34 8.00 10.82
CA ALA A 172 -1.49 8.33 11.97
C ALA A 172 -2.29 8.49 13.27
N VAL A 173 -3.42 9.20 13.21
CA VAL A 173 -4.31 9.42 14.38
C VAL A 173 -4.99 8.12 14.82
N VAL A 174 -5.51 7.34 13.86
CA VAL A 174 -6.17 6.05 14.14
C VAL A 174 -5.17 5.05 14.71
N SER A 175 -3.99 4.92 14.11
CA SER A 175 -2.91 4.05 14.59
C SER A 175 -2.49 4.45 16.00
N TYR A 176 -2.27 5.75 16.26
CA TYR A 176 -1.93 6.23 17.61
C TYR A 176 -2.98 5.85 18.65
N TYR A 177 -4.27 6.01 18.32
CA TYR A 177 -5.39 5.64 19.18
C TYR A 177 -5.47 4.12 19.41
N LEU A 178 -5.32 3.32 18.34
CA LEU A 178 -5.37 1.86 18.43
C LEU A 178 -4.18 1.28 19.21
N ILE A 179 -2.99 1.86 19.07
CA ILE A 179 -1.78 1.41 19.75
C ILE A 179 -1.84 1.74 21.25
N ASN A 180 -2.08 3.01 21.59
CA ASN A 180 -1.93 3.48 22.98
C ASN A 180 -3.21 3.36 23.81
N GLY A 181 -4.38 3.42 23.14
CA GLY A 181 -5.67 3.48 23.81
C GLY A 181 -5.93 4.80 24.56
N ILE A 182 -7.17 5.28 24.54
CA ILE A 182 -7.58 6.50 25.25
C ILE A 182 -8.98 6.28 25.84
N GLY A 183 -9.21 6.77 27.07
CA GLY A 183 -10.56 6.87 27.65
C GLY A 183 -11.19 5.54 28.08
N GLY A 184 -10.39 4.56 28.51
CA GLY A 184 -10.87 3.25 29.01
C GLY A 184 -10.63 2.07 28.06
N PHE A 185 -10.11 2.33 26.86
CA PHE A 185 -9.57 1.31 25.95
C PHE A 185 -8.06 1.15 26.21
N ASN A 186 -7.59 -0.08 26.44
CA ASN A 186 -6.19 -0.39 26.78
C ASN A 186 -5.24 -0.45 25.56
N GLY A 187 -5.73 -0.13 24.35
CA GLY A 187 -4.97 -0.31 23.12
C GLY A 187 -4.84 -1.78 22.71
N ILE A 188 -4.46 -2.02 21.45
CA ILE A 188 -4.18 -3.34 20.87
C ILE A 188 -2.70 -3.48 20.46
N GLY A 189 -1.84 -2.59 20.95
CA GLY A 189 -0.39 -2.67 20.76
C GLY A 189 0.02 -2.67 19.28
N ILE A 190 0.94 -3.57 18.92
CA ILE A 190 1.51 -3.65 17.57
C ILE A 190 0.45 -3.86 16.46
N SER A 191 -0.65 -4.55 16.75
CA SER A 191 -1.76 -4.75 15.81
C SER A 191 -2.50 -3.45 15.47
N GLY A 192 -2.37 -2.41 16.30
CA GLY A 192 -2.97 -1.11 16.04
C GLY A 192 -2.27 -0.31 14.95
N ALA A 193 -1.04 -0.69 14.59
CA ALA A 193 -0.28 -0.09 13.50
C ALA A 193 -0.42 -0.85 12.17
N ALA A 194 -1.19 -1.94 12.14
CA ALA A 194 -1.34 -2.86 11.02
C ALA A 194 -2.51 -2.54 10.09
#